data_AF-A0A8I0EWP5-F1
#
_entry.id   AF-A0A8I0EWP5-F1
#
_cell.length_a   1.000
_cell.length_b   1.000
_cell.length_c   1.000
_cell.angle_alpha   90.00
_cell.angle_beta   90.00
_cell.angle_gamma   90.00
#
_symmetry.space_group_name_H-M   'P 1'
#
loop_
_entity.id
_entity.type
_entity.pdbx_description
1 polymer ?
#
loop_
_entity_poly.entity_id
_entity_poly.type
_entity_poly.pdbx_seq_one_letter_code
_entity_poly.pdbx_strand_id
1 'polypeptide(L)'
;MSDPNPPANRDDADAKAWFYLDHWRDVEEWASLRADAARLLETRLLELGPEVEALGEEFQAATIVSDVESGNFPGYGLHRPEWNAIGYGGVSVVIQWERTKLLKPGSNQWPYVAVQVDGSVKSTALHTLAEGLSDVSKQFGGNRHSSTWPLWEYVEPGDDEKAVSPERLASAALVRLRRLWLAAAPIIDGTQLTLR
;
A
#
# COMPACT_ATOMS: atom_id res chain seq x y z
N MET A 1 47.33 -44.90 4.47
CA MET A 1 46.46 -44.16 3.55
C MET A 1 45.22 -43.83 4.36
N SER A 2 45.07 -42.57 4.78
CA SER A 2 43.92 -42.16 5.58
C SER A 2 42.70 -42.03 4.68
N ASP A 3 41.60 -42.65 5.09
CA ASP A 3 40.28 -42.46 4.49
C ASP A 3 39.92 -40.97 4.49
N PRO A 4 39.31 -40.45 3.40
CA PRO A 4 38.74 -39.12 3.41
C PRO A 4 37.57 -39.13 4.40
N ASN A 5 37.60 -38.19 5.34
CA ASN A 5 36.54 -37.93 6.31
C ASN A 5 35.16 -38.00 5.62
N PRO A 6 34.18 -38.76 6.14
CA PRO A 6 32.82 -38.69 5.61
C PRO A 6 32.32 -37.24 5.70
N PRO A 7 31.53 -36.76 4.73
CA PRO A 7 30.98 -35.40 4.80
C PRO A 7 30.20 -35.25 6.12
N ALA A 8 30.47 -34.14 6.81
CA ALA A 8 29.86 -33.82 8.10
C ALA A 8 28.34 -33.96 8.02
N ASN A 9 27.77 -34.65 9.02
CA ASN A 9 26.33 -34.92 9.14
C ASN A 9 25.57 -33.58 9.11
N ARG A 10 24.84 -33.31 8.02
CA ARG A 10 24.03 -32.10 7.87
C ARG A 10 22.69 -32.34 8.57
N ASP A 11 22.60 -32.02 9.86
CA ASP A 11 21.34 -32.10 10.61
C ASP A 11 20.25 -31.23 9.95
N ASP A 12 18.98 -31.61 10.06
CA ASP A 12 17.85 -30.90 9.42
C ASP A 12 17.71 -29.43 9.86
N ALA A 13 18.13 -29.10 11.09
CA ALA A 13 18.20 -27.72 11.58
C ALA A 13 19.26 -26.89 10.85
N ASP A 14 20.33 -27.54 10.37
CA ASP A 14 21.41 -26.93 9.58
C ASP A 14 21.12 -26.98 8.07
N ALA A 15 20.10 -27.72 7.62
CA ALA A 15 19.82 -27.89 6.19
C ALA A 15 19.53 -26.58 5.46
N LYS A 16 18.84 -25.62 6.11
CA LYS A 16 18.60 -24.27 5.54
C LYS A 16 19.88 -23.45 5.47
N ALA A 17 20.72 -23.55 6.50
CA ALA A 17 22.00 -22.84 6.55
C ALA A 17 22.95 -23.39 5.48
N TRP A 18 23.05 -24.72 5.35
CA TRP A 18 23.81 -25.36 4.30
C TRP A 18 23.27 -25.05 2.91
N PHE A 19 21.95 -25.08 2.71
CA PHE A 19 21.36 -24.66 1.44
C PHE A 19 21.76 -23.21 1.10
N TYR A 20 21.65 -22.29 2.05
CA TYR A 20 22.08 -20.91 1.82
C TYR A 20 23.57 -20.84 1.51
N LEU A 21 24.45 -21.47 2.31
CA LEU A 21 25.89 -21.45 2.09
C LEU A 21 26.30 -22.09 0.76
N ASP A 22 25.56 -23.11 0.30
CA ASP A 22 25.81 -23.75 -0.99
C ASP A 22 25.35 -22.85 -2.17
N HIS A 23 24.35 -21.98 -1.97
CA HIS A 23 23.73 -21.14 -3.01
C HIS A 23 23.84 -19.62 -2.76
N TRP A 24 24.72 -19.18 -1.86
CA TRP A 24 24.66 -17.82 -1.30
C TRP A 24 24.79 -16.74 -2.39
N ARG A 25 25.58 -17.01 -3.44
CA ARG A 25 25.75 -16.09 -4.56
C ARG A 25 24.46 -15.88 -5.34
N ASP A 26 23.75 -16.96 -5.65
CA ASP A 26 22.48 -16.90 -6.39
C ASP A 26 21.43 -16.18 -5.55
N VAL A 27 21.39 -16.44 -4.24
CA VAL A 27 20.47 -15.78 -3.31
C VAL A 27 20.74 -14.28 -3.24
N GLU A 28 22.00 -13.86 -3.12
CA GLU A 28 22.38 -12.45 -3.11
C GLU A 28 22.13 -11.76 -4.46
N GLU A 29 22.39 -12.46 -5.58
CA GLU A 29 22.06 -11.96 -6.92
C GLU A 29 20.55 -11.72 -7.07
N TRP A 30 19.72 -12.69 -6.69
CA TRP A 30 18.26 -12.52 -6.72
C TRP A 30 17.78 -11.43 -5.76
N ALA A 31 18.42 -11.28 -4.60
CA ALA A 31 18.12 -10.20 -3.67
C ALA A 31 18.44 -8.83 -4.29
N SER A 32 19.57 -8.71 -5.02
CA SER A 32 19.92 -7.49 -5.76
C SER A 32 18.93 -7.20 -6.89
N LEU A 33 18.58 -8.21 -7.70
CA LEU A 33 17.58 -8.05 -8.77
C LEU A 33 16.22 -7.60 -8.23
N ARG A 34 15.80 -8.13 -7.06
CA ARG A 34 14.59 -7.66 -6.38
C ARG A 34 14.70 -6.20 -5.93
N ALA A 35 15.86 -5.78 -5.42
CA ALA A 35 16.08 -4.38 -5.04
C ALA A 35 15.99 -3.46 -6.26
N ASP A 36 16.55 -3.88 -7.40
CA ASP A 36 16.46 -3.13 -8.66
C ASP A 36 15.01 -3.04 -9.17
N ALA A 37 14.27 -4.15 -9.12
CA ALA A 37 12.86 -4.18 -9.47
C ALA A 37 12.00 -3.28 -8.54
N ALA A 38 12.29 -3.26 -7.24
CA ALA A 38 11.60 -2.40 -6.28
C ALA A 38 11.86 -0.92 -6.58
N ARG A 39 13.10 -0.53 -6.89
CA ARG A 39 13.43 0.85 -7.30
C ARG A 39 12.73 1.24 -8.59
N LEU A 40 12.61 0.32 -9.55
CA LEU A 40 11.89 0.57 -10.80
C LEU A 40 10.40 0.80 -10.54
N LEU A 41 9.76 -0.05 -9.72
CA LEU A 41 8.37 0.13 -9.33
C LEU A 41 8.16 1.44 -8.56
N GLU A 42 9.02 1.74 -7.60
CA GLU A 42 8.99 3.01 -6.88
C GLU A 42 9.08 4.21 -7.82
N THR A 43 9.97 4.18 -8.82
CA THR A 43 10.08 5.25 -9.81
C THR A 43 8.73 5.49 -10.50
N ARG A 44 8.03 4.43 -10.92
CA ARG A 44 6.71 4.54 -11.53
C ARG A 44 5.63 5.04 -10.58
N LEU A 45 5.70 4.68 -9.30
CA LEU A 45 4.76 5.17 -8.29
C LEU A 45 4.98 6.65 -7.98
N LEU A 46 6.25 7.09 -7.92
CA LEU A 46 6.62 8.51 -7.73
C LEU A 46 6.15 9.38 -8.91
N GLU A 47 6.13 8.82 -10.13
CA GLU A 47 5.66 9.50 -11.34
C GLU A 47 4.14 9.80 -11.34
N LEU A 48 3.33 9.21 -10.44
CA LEU A 48 1.87 9.38 -10.40
C LEU A 48 1.38 10.77 -9.95
N GLY A 49 2.27 11.65 -9.48
CA GLY A 49 1.92 12.95 -8.91
C GLY A 49 1.00 13.80 -9.81
N PRO A 50 1.38 14.06 -11.08
CA PRO A 50 0.58 14.84 -12.01
C PRO A 50 -0.81 14.22 -12.28
N GLU A 51 -0.91 12.90 -12.36
CA GLU A 51 -2.20 12.23 -12.56
C GLU A 51 -3.10 12.34 -11.33
N VAL A 52 -2.55 12.30 -10.12
CA VAL A 52 -3.32 12.51 -8.89
C VAL A 52 -3.74 13.98 -8.77
N GLU A 53 -2.91 14.93 -9.19
CA GLU A 53 -3.27 16.35 -9.29
C GLU A 53 -4.45 16.56 -10.25
N ALA A 54 -4.39 15.94 -11.44
CA ALA A 54 -5.50 15.98 -12.40
C ALA A 54 -6.80 15.37 -11.85
N LEU A 55 -6.72 14.28 -11.07
CA LEU A 55 -7.89 13.73 -10.36
C LEU A 55 -8.41 14.70 -9.28
N GLY A 56 -7.52 15.42 -8.59
CA GLY A 56 -7.89 16.46 -7.64
C GLY A 56 -8.70 17.57 -8.30
N GLU A 57 -8.25 18.07 -9.44
CA GLU A 57 -9.00 19.04 -10.25
C GLU A 57 -10.36 18.48 -10.70
N GLU A 58 -10.39 17.25 -11.23
CA GLU A 58 -11.61 16.58 -11.68
C GLU A 58 -12.66 16.47 -10.55
N PHE A 59 -12.22 16.12 -9.34
CA PHE A 59 -13.09 15.90 -8.19
C PHE A 59 -13.29 17.13 -7.30
N GLN A 60 -12.68 18.25 -7.65
CA GLN A 60 -12.62 19.46 -6.83
C GLN A 60 -12.09 19.15 -5.41
N ALA A 61 -11.04 18.33 -5.34
CA ALA A 61 -10.39 17.89 -4.13
C ALA A 61 -8.98 18.48 -4.03
N ALA A 62 -8.51 18.69 -2.80
CA ALA A 62 -7.12 19.04 -2.54
C ALA A 62 -6.23 17.80 -2.67
N THR A 63 -5.12 17.94 -3.38
CA THR A 63 -4.10 16.89 -3.48
C THR A 63 -3.25 16.85 -2.23
N ILE A 64 -2.99 15.63 -1.75
CA ILE A 64 -2.10 15.33 -0.62
C ILE A 64 -0.84 14.68 -1.16
N VAL A 65 0.31 15.15 -0.68
CA VAL A 65 1.63 14.57 -0.98
C VAL A 65 2.30 14.23 0.35
N SER A 66 2.66 12.98 0.56
CA SER A 66 3.27 12.50 1.80
C SER A 66 4.58 11.79 1.53
N ASP A 67 5.66 12.14 2.25
CA ASP A 67 6.89 11.36 2.34
C ASP A 67 7.64 11.06 1.01
N VAL A 68 7.25 11.70 -0.09
CA VAL A 68 7.76 11.45 -1.46
C VAL A 68 9.27 11.70 -1.56
N GLU A 69 9.81 12.70 -0.87
CA GLU A 69 11.24 13.04 -0.97
C GLU A 69 12.14 12.15 -0.10
N SER A 70 11.73 11.85 1.14
CA SER A 70 12.65 11.24 2.12
C SER A 70 12.00 10.34 3.18
N GLY A 71 10.69 10.10 3.12
CA GLY A 71 10.00 9.28 4.13
C GLY A 71 9.98 7.80 3.79
N ASN A 72 9.49 6.98 4.73
CA ASN A 72 9.38 5.54 4.57
C ASN A 72 8.08 5.11 3.88
N PHE A 73 7.06 5.97 3.91
CA PHE A 73 5.73 5.72 3.35
C PHE A 73 5.34 6.82 2.34
N PRO A 74 6.11 6.99 1.25
CA PRO A 74 5.74 7.90 0.18
C PRO A 74 4.32 7.60 -0.33
N GLY A 75 3.62 8.67 -0.72
CA GLY A 75 2.26 8.55 -1.18
C GLY A 75 1.67 9.84 -1.72
N TYR A 76 0.57 9.65 -2.43
CA TYR A 76 -0.26 10.68 -3.00
C TYR A 76 -1.70 10.43 -2.61
N GLY A 77 -2.51 11.47 -2.49
CA GLY A 77 -3.91 11.29 -2.18
C GLY A 77 -4.77 12.50 -2.44
N LEU A 78 -6.02 12.38 -2.04
CA LEU A 78 -7.05 13.38 -2.23
C LEU A 78 -7.79 13.62 -0.91
N HIS A 79 -8.17 14.86 -0.68
CA HIS A 79 -8.94 15.31 0.46
C HIS A 79 -10.00 16.32 0.01
N ARG A 80 -11.24 16.22 0.50
CA ARG A 80 -12.24 17.29 0.30
C ARG A 80 -12.14 18.33 1.42
N PRO A 81 -11.86 19.61 1.13
CA PRO A 81 -11.79 20.65 2.14
C PRO A 81 -13.04 20.75 3.04
N GLU A 82 -14.21 20.42 2.50
CA GLU A 82 -15.49 20.44 3.22
C GLU A 82 -15.55 19.46 4.38
N TRP A 83 -14.73 18.39 4.35
CA TRP A 83 -14.66 17.42 5.45
C TRP A 83 -14.16 18.03 6.76
N ASN A 84 -13.38 19.12 6.69
CA ASN A 84 -12.96 19.88 7.87
C ASN A 84 -14.15 20.40 8.66
N ALA A 85 -15.17 20.92 7.98
CA ALA A 85 -16.35 21.51 8.61
C ALA A 85 -17.19 20.49 9.39
N ILE A 86 -17.02 19.20 9.09
CA ILE A 86 -17.86 18.11 9.62
C ILE A 86 -17.07 17.11 10.47
N GLY A 87 -15.86 17.49 10.88
CA GLY A 87 -15.03 16.72 11.81
C GLY A 87 -14.18 15.62 11.17
N TYR A 88 -14.09 15.58 9.84
CA TYR A 88 -13.31 14.63 9.05
C TYR A 88 -12.13 15.30 8.33
N GLY A 89 -11.62 16.41 8.87
CA GLY A 89 -10.50 17.16 8.29
C GLY A 89 -9.21 16.35 8.11
N GLY A 90 -8.97 15.40 9.01
CA GLY A 90 -7.84 14.46 8.94
C GLY A 90 -8.07 13.23 8.05
N VAL A 91 -9.16 13.18 7.27
CA VAL A 91 -9.47 12.05 6.38
C VAL A 91 -8.98 12.33 4.97
N SER A 92 -8.32 11.35 4.35
CA SER A 92 -7.91 11.40 2.95
C SER A 92 -8.05 10.04 2.29
N VAL A 93 -8.08 10.01 0.96
CA VAL A 93 -7.99 8.76 0.18
C VAL A 93 -6.65 8.76 -0.53
N VAL A 94 -5.83 7.75 -0.29
CA VAL A 94 -4.40 7.76 -0.65
C VAL A 94 -3.98 6.51 -1.42
N ILE A 95 -2.94 6.66 -2.24
CA ILE A 95 -2.03 5.61 -2.70
C ILE A 95 -0.76 5.76 -1.86
N GLN A 96 -0.29 4.68 -1.25
CA GLN A 96 0.97 4.66 -0.49
C GLN A 96 1.70 3.33 -0.66
N TRP A 97 3.00 3.34 -0.36
CA TRP A 97 3.82 2.14 -0.34
C TRP A 97 4.95 2.27 0.68
N GLU A 98 5.45 1.14 1.19
CA GLU A 98 6.60 1.14 2.10
C GLU A 98 7.90 0.88 1.33
N ARG A 99 8.76 1.89 1.23
CA ARG A 99 10.04 1.82 0.46
C ARG A 99 10.86 0.60 0.80
N THR A 100 10.99 0.33 2.10
CA THR A 100 11.90 -0.71 2.61
C THR A 100 11.35 -2.13 2.42
N LYS A 101 10.06 -2.28 2.07
CA LYS A 101 9.39 -3.57 1.97
C LYS A 101 8.80 -3.88 0.60
N LEU A 102 8.80 -2.93 -0.32
CA LEU A 102 8.33 -3.13 -1.68
C LEU A 102 9.00 -4.37 -2.32
N LEU A 103 8.18 -5.28 -2.84
CA LEU A 103 8.53 -6.60 -3.39
C LEU A 103 9.21 -7.59 -2.44
N LYS A 104 9.32 -7.30 -1.13
CA LYS A 104 9.85 -8.25 -0.15
C LYS A 104 8.72 -9.17 0.35
N PRO A 105 8.85 -10.50 0.18
CA PRO A 105 7.83 -11.43 0.63
C PRO A 105 7.54 -11.29 2.14
N GLY A 106 6.27 -11.37 2.51
CA GLY A 106 5.83 -11.53 3.91
C GLY A 106 5.38 -10.26 4.64
N SER A 107 5.59 -9.05 4.12
CA SER A 107 4.98 -7.82 4.68
C SER A 107 5.07 -6.63 3.72
N ASN A 108 3.96 -5.91 3.53
CA ASN A 108 3.83 -4.66 2.75
C ASN A 108 4.57 -4.68 1.41
N GLN A 109 4.45 -5.80 0.70
CA GLN A 109 5.19 -6.07 -0.53
C GLN A 109 4.66 -5.28 -1.74
N TRP A 110 3.45 -4.72 -1.63
CA TRP A 110 2.75 -4.02 -2.72
C TRP A 110 2.36 -2.60 -2.29
N PRO A 111 2.20 -1.67 -3.25
CA PRO A 111 1.50 -0.43 -2.98
C PRO A 111 0.06 -0.73 -2.56
N TYR A 112 -0.56 0.17 -1.83
CA TYR A 112 -1.93 0.05 -1.35
C TYR A 112 -2.70 1.34 -1.59
N VAL A 113 -4.02 1.19 -1.73
CA VAL A 113 -4.95 2.31 -1.66
C VAL A 113 -5.74 2.24 -0.37
N ALA A 114 -6.01 3.39 0.22
CA ALA A 114 -6.66 3.43 1.53
C ALA A 114 -7.45 4.70 1.77
N VAL A 115 -8.44 4.61 2.67
CA VAL A 115 -8.94 5.76 3.40
C VAL A 115 -8.03 5.92 4.62
N GLN A 116 -7.25 7.00 4.64
CA GLN A 116 -6.35 7.33 5.73
C GLN A 116 -7.03 8.28 6.71
N VAL A 117 -6.81 8.07 8.00
CA VAL A 117 -7.24 8.97 9.06
C VAL A 117 -6.05 9.36 9.91
N ASP A 118 -5.78 10.66 10.03
CA ASP A 118 -4.74 11.16 10.93
C ASP A 118 -5.20 11.25 12.39
N GLY A 119 -4.28 11.59 13.30
CA GLY A 119 -4.55 11.67 14.73
C GLY A 119 -5.50 12.80 15.17
N SER A 120 -5.94 13.67 14.26
CA SER A 120 -6.86 14.78 14.57
C SER A 120 -8.33 14.34 14.64
N VAL A 121 -8.69 13.22 14.01
CA VAL A 121 -10.06 12.72 13.99
C VAL A 121 -10.41 12.01 15.30
N LYS A 122 -11.53 12.40 15.90
CA LYS A 122 -12.00 11.82 17.17
C LYS A 122 -12.38 10.35 16.99
N SER A 123 -12.09 9.53 18.00
CA SER A 123 -12.38 8.08 18.01
C SER A 123 -13.85 7.73 17.68
N THR A 124 -14.81 8.51 18.16
CA THR A 124 -16.23 8.30 17.84
C THR A 124 -16.54 8.55 16.36
N ALA A 125 -15.99 9.61 15.77
CA ALA A 125 -16.13 9.91 14.36
C ALA A 125 -15.45 8.85 13.49
N LEU A 126 -14.27 8.38 13.90
CA LEU A 126 -13.58 7.27 13.26
C LEU A 126 -14.42 5.98 13.26
N HIS A 127 -15.10 5.67 14.37
CA HIS A 127 -15.98 4.50 14.44
C HIS A 127 -17.16 4.64 13.47
N THR A 128 -17.85 5.78 13.48
CA THR A 128 -18.95 6.06 12.54
C THR A 128 -18.49 5.98 11.09
N LEU A 129 -17.30 6.51 10.78
CA LEU A 129 -16.70 6.42 9.45
C LEU A 129 -16.44 4.96 9.05
N ALA A 130 -15.83 4.17 9.93
CA ALA A 130 -15.55 2.75 9.66
C ALA A 130 -16.83 1.92 9.49
N GLU A 131 -17.91 2.25 10.20
CA GLU A 131 -19.23 1.67 10.00
C GLU A 131 -19.84 2.07 8.66
N GLY A 132 -19.80 3.37 8.30
CA GLY A 132 -20.32 3.86 7.02
C GLY A 132 -19.60 3.24 5.82
N LEU A 133 -18.28 3.07 5.91
CA LEU A 133 -17.46 2.44 4.87
C LEU A 133 -17.58 0.91 4.83
N SER A 134 -18.45 0.33 5.65
CA SER A 134 -18.56 -1.12 5.81
C SER A 134 -18.82 -1.86 4.50
N ASP A 135 -19.75 -1.35 3.69
CA ASP A 135 -20.15 -2.01 2.44
C ASP A 135 -19.15 -1.71 1.32
N VAL A 136 -18.50 -0.55 1.34
CA VAL A 136 -17.37 -0.25 0.44
C VAL A 136 -16.22 -1.22 0.73
N SER A 137 -15.90 -1.46 2.00
CA SER A 137 -14.87 -2.42 2.41
C SER A 137 -15.12 -3.82 1.86
N LYS A 138 -16.37 -4.30 1.87
CA LYS A 138 -16.72 -5.60 1.30
C LYS A 138 -16.52 -5.65 -0.22
N GLN A 139 -16.80 -4.55 -0.94
CA GLN A 139 -16.63 -4.48 -2.39
C GLN A 139 -15.16 -4.48 -2.83
N PHE A 140 -14.29 -3.89 -2.02
CA PHE A 140 -12.87 -3.77 -2.31
C PHE A 140 -12.05 -4.96 -1.75
N GLY A 141 -12.70 -5.98 -1.17
CA GLY A 141 -11.99 -7.09 -0.52
C GLY A 141 -11.04 -6.63 0.60
N GLY A 142 -11.23 -5.39 1.07
CA GLY A 142 -10.27 -4.68 1.90
C GLY A 142 -10.30 -5.20 3.33
N ASN A 143 -9.12 -5.28 3.94
CA ASN A 143 -8.98 -5.60 5.35
C ASN A 143 -9.43 -4.40 6.19
N ARG A 144 -10.34 -4.59 7.14
CA ARG A 144 -10.54 -3.60 8.22
C ARG A 144 -9.46 -3.83 9.26
N HIS A 145 -8.44 -3.00 9.28
CA HIS A 145 -7.41 -3.12 10.30
C HIS A 145 -6.87 -1.75 10.71
N SER A 146 -6.97 -1.51 12.02
CA SER A 146 -6.45 -0.37 12.78
C SER A 146 -7.31 0.89 12.81
N SER A 147 -7.06 1.70 13.84
CA SER A 147 -7.68 3.02 14.05
C SER A 147 -7.26 4.07 13.03
N THR A 148 -6.25 3.79 12.20
CA THR A 148 -5.65 4.73 11.24
C THR A 148 -6.11 4.46 9.80
N TRP A 149 -6.63 3.26 9.55
CA TRP A 149 -7.00 2.78 8.21
C TRP A 149 -8.38 2.09 8.25
N PRO A 150 -9.48 2.86 8.23
CA PRO A 150 -10.83 2.31 8.19
C PRO A 150 -11.06 1.33 7.03
N LEU A 151 -10.34 1.56 5.92
CA LEU A 151 -10.41 0.77 4.70
C LEU A 151 -9.08 0.88 3.96
N TRP A 152 -8.49 -0.26 3.59
CA TRP A 152 -7.36 -0.31 2.68
C TRP A 152 -7.33 -1.63 1.90
N GLU A 153 -6.66 -1.62 0.75
CA GLU A 153 -6.37 -2.82 -0.04
C GLU A 153 -5.00 -2.71 -0.72
N TYR A 154 -4.30 -3.83 -0.88
CA TYR A 154 -3.12 -3.88 -1.73
C TYR A 154 -3.53 -3.82 -3.21
N VAL A 155 -2.68 -3.17 -3.98
CA VAL A 155 -2.70 -3.18 -5.44
C VAL A 155 -1.73 -4.28 -5.86
N GLU A 156 -2.26 -5.49 -5.98
CA GLU A 156 -1.49 -6.67 -6.38
C GLU A 156 -1.55 -6.89 -7.90
N PRO A 157 -0.54 -7.54 -8.49
CA PRO A 157 -0.63 -8.09 -9.84
C PRO A 157 -1.85 -9.03 -9.98
N GLY A 158 -2.43 -9.12 -11.17
CA GLY A 158 -3.52 -10.07 -11.42
C GLY A 158 -3.04 -11.52 -11.37
N ASP A 159 -3.89 -12.45 -10.97
CA ASP A 159 -3.57 -13.90 -10.90
C ASP A 159 -3.16 -14.49 -12.26
N ASP A 160 -3.60 -13.88 -13.36
CA ASP A 160 -3.29 -14.26 -14.73
C ASP A 160 -1.98 -13.62 -15.26
N GLU A 161 -1.37 -12.73 -14.48
CA GLU A 161 -0.19 -11.99 -14.87
C GLU A 161 1.09 -12.82 -14.67
N LYS A 162 1.59 -13.38 -15.78
CA LYS A 162 2.84 -14.16 -15.80
C LYS A 162 4.09 -13.34 -15.46
N ALA A 163 4.02 -12.01 -15.58
CA ALA A 163 5.12 -11.09 -15.31
C ALA A 163 4.59 -9.74 -14.85
N VAL A 164 5.02 -9.30 -13.67
CA VAL A 164 4.59 -8.02 -13.08
C VAL A 164 5.18 -6.85 -13.89
N SER A 165 4.33 -5.97 -14.41
CA SER A 165 4.76 -4.71 -15.04
C SER A 165 4.64 -3.56 -14.03
N PRO A 166 5.74 -2.86 -13.72
CA PRO A 166 5.73 -1.66 -12.87
C PRO A 166 4.74 -0.59 -13.32
N GLU A 167 4.70 -0.31 -14.63
CA GLU A 167 3.81 0.68 -15.24
C GLU A 167 2.35 0.28 -15.08
N ARG A 168 2.02 -0.99 -15.31
CA ARG A 168 0.65 -1.50 -15.13
C ARG A 168 0.23 -1.46 -13.67
N LEU A 169 1.14 -1.76 -12.74
CA LEU A 169 0.85 -1.74 -11.31
C LEU A 169 0.61 -0.31 -10.81
N ALA A 170 1.44 0.66 -11.23
CA ALA A 170 1.24 2.07 -10.92
C ALA A 170 -0.07 2.60 -11.51
N SER A 171 -0.37 2.26 -12.78
CA SER A 171 -1.65 2.60 -13.41
C SER A 171 -2.85 1.99 -12.68
N ALA A 172 -2.72 0.73 -12.24
CA ALA A 172 -3.75 0.05 -11.47
C ALA A 172 -3.98 0.72 -10.11
N ALA A 173 -2.93 1.22 -9.46
CA ALA A 173 -3.04 1.97 -8.21
C ALA A 173 -3.84 3.26 -8.40
N LEU A 174 -3.56 4.02 -9.47
CA LEU A 174 -4.33 5.21 -9.82
C LEU A 174 -5.81 4.91 -10.11
N VAL A 175 -6.08 3.84 -10.87
CA VAL A 175 -7.46 3.39 -11.14
C VAL A 175 -8.18 3.00 -9.84
N ARG A 176 -7.50 2.28 -8.95
CA ARG A 176 -8.07 1.89 -7.66
C ARG A 176 -8.29 3.08 -6.73
N LEU A 177 -7.40 4.07 -6.72
CA LEU A 177 -7.59 5.33 -5.99
C LEU A 177 -8.87 6.02 -6.46
N ARG A 178 -9.03 6.19 -7.78
CA ARG A 178 -10.23 6.78 -8.38
C ARG A 178 -11.50 6.04 -7.98
N ARG A 179 -11.48 4.70 -8.07
CA ARG A 179 -12.63 3.85 -7.67
C ARG A 179 -12.95 4.00 -6.19
N LEU A 180 -11.93 3.97 -5.33
CA LEU A 180 -12.09 4.11 -3.89
C LEU A 180 -12.65 5.48 -3.52
N TRP A 181 -12.14 6.56 -4.15
CA TRP A 181 -12.67 7.90 -3.99
C TRP A 181 -14.16 7.98 -4.32
N LEU A 182 -14.54 7.49 -5.50
CA LEU A 182 -15.95 7.52 -5.96
C LEU A 182 -16.89 6.72 -5.05
N ALA A 183 -16.38 5.68 -4.39
CA ALA A 183 -17.18 4.86 -3.47
C ALA A 183 -17.21 5.43 -2.04
N ALA A 184 -16.08 5.93 -1.53
CA ALA A 184 -15.93 6.35 -0.14
C ALA A 184 -16.34 7.81 0.10
N ALA A 185 -16.02 8.72 -0.81
CA ALA A 185 -16.28 10.16 -0.61
C ALA A 185 -17.77 10.46 -0.36
N PRO A 186 -18.74 9.91 -1.11
CA PRO A 186 -20.16 10.15 -0.85
C PRO A 186 -20.63 9.69 0.54
N ILE A 187 -20.00 8.63 1.08
CA ILE A 187 -20.31 8.14 2.44
C ILE A 187 -19.79 9.12 3.48
N ILE A 188 -18.57 9.62 3.32
CA ILE A 188 -17.97 10.62 4.20
C ILE A 188 -18.81 11.90 4.18
N ASP A 189 -19.21 12.34 2.98
CA ASP A 189 -20.11 13.48 2.78
C ASP A 189 -21.47 13.26 3.47
N GLY A 190 -22.04 12.05 3.38
CA GLY A 190 -23.31 11.69 3.99
C GLY A 190 -23.27 11.58 5.52
N THR A 191 -22.09 11.44 6.12
CA THR A 191 -21.93 11.27 7.58
C THR A 191 -22.29 12.56 8.36
N GLN A 192 -22.47 13.69 7.66
CA GLN A 192 -23.05 14.92 8.22
C GLN A 192 -24.43 14.72 8.86
N LEU A 193 -25.22 13.77 8.35
CA LEU A 193 -26.64 13.64 8.69
C LEU A 193 -26.89 12.91 10.01
N THR A 194 -25.90 12.21 10.55
CA THR A 194 -26.07 11.32 11.71
C THR A 194 -25.57 11.91 13.04
N LEU A 195 -24.86 13.05 13.00
CA LEU A 195 -24.24 13.69 14.17
C LEU A 195 -25.04 14.89 14.71
N ARG A 196 -26.33 15.01 14.37
CA ARG A 196 -27.24 16.03 14.92
C ARG A 196 -28.15 15.47 16.01
#